data_AF-K9SN56-F1
#
_entry.id   AF-K9SN56-F1
#
_cell.length_a   1.000
_cell.length_b   1.000
_cell.length_c   1.000
_cell.angle_alpha   90.00
_cell.angle_beta   90.00
_cell.angle_gamma   90.00
#
_symmetry.space_group_name_H-M   'P 1'
#
loop_
_entity.id
_entity.type
_entity.pdbx_description
1 polymer ?
#
loop_
_entity_poly.entity_id
_entity_poly.type
_entity_poly.pdbx_seq_one_letter_code
_entity_poly.pdbx_strand_id
1 'polypeptide(L)'
;MWSRLNTSPIESPTPASMSSYPVALLPVSIQRALREEPQVPMFDEQAPKPPTDQEPQPVNVGNTVILALALILGIVVMIRISKLSAGVLLVIGLIGITLRTRMQSLQYQNRLHEYDQTMEQYYAILNQYSARAGQHQNLVNRALSPENLANFRAALATEILKQYEQEAAIATDLAIDNQDDKAVYGSACASQVRDLLAQYFSQYFGAAIQADVLLTLPQLDNPYLVDFVYGDREHNLYIAIVIDVPYDLKTKTALNYVDAWQDRLTSQALHENGWILLKFAEEQVWRLPKSCCRELAKLVATVSCKPEIMAEFRQVGELPRLKQWSKKRVEQLATNGYREKYLSAIAKKNSSQNP
;
A
#
# COMPACT_ATOMS: atom_id res chain seq x y z
N MET A 1 -16.80 14.78 26.12
CA MET A 1 -17.50 14.11 25.00
C MET A 1 -16.55 13.14 24.31
N TRP A 2 -15.96 12.22 25.08
CA TRP A 2 -15.07 11.16 24.59
C TRP A 2 -15.80 9.85 24.82
N SER A 3 -16.39 9.33 23.75
CA SER A 3 -17.29 8.18 23.79
C SER A 3 -16.64 7.02 23.05
N ARG A 4 -16.23 6.02 23.83
CA ARG A 4 -16.22 4.59 23.50
C ARG A 4 -15.48 4.21 22.22
N LEU A 5 -14.18 3.95 22.36
CA LEU A 5 -13.48 3.06 21.45
C LEU A 5 -14.16 1.69 21.54
N ASN A 6 -14.75 1.30 20.41
CA ASN A 6 -15.40 0.03 20.19
C ASN A 6 -14.31 -1.05 20.19
N THR A 7 -14.09 -1.71 21.32
CA THR A 7 -13.24 -2.91 21.40
C THR A 7 -14.01 -4.07 20.78
N SER A 8 -13.99 -4.15 19.45
CA SER A 8 -14.32 -5.41 18.78
C SER A 8 -13.37 -6.49 19.32
N PRO A 9 -13.87 -7.68 19.65
CA PRO A 9 -12.99 -8.79 20.00
C PRO A 9 -12.07 -9.04 18.80
N ILE A 10 -10.76 -8.99 19.06
CA ILE A 10 -9.74 -9.40 18.11
C ILE A 10 -10.10 -10.84 17.72
N GLU A 11 -10.59 -11.04 16.50
CA GLU A 11 -10.78 -12.37 15.95
C GLU A 11 -9.44 -13.09 16.06
N SER A 12 -9.39 -14.11 16.92
CA SER A 12 -8.23 -14.98 17.00
C SER A 12 -8.01 -15.60 15.62
N PRO A 13 -6.78 -15.56 15.07
CA PRO A 13 -6.50 -16.07 13.74
C PRO A 13 -7.00 -17.52 13.60
N THR A 14 -7.76 -17.75 12.54
CA THR A 14 -8.41 -19.03 12.22
C THR A 14 -7.38 -20.17 12.20
N PRO A 15 -7.63 -21.32 12.84
CA PRO A 15 -6.70 -22.44 12.83
C PRO A 15 -6.82 -23.17 11.48
N ALA A 16 -5.79 -23.08 10.62
CA ALA A 16 -5.36 -24.10 9.63
C ALA A 16 -4.67 -23.55 8.35
N SER A 17 -4.29 -22.28 8.25
CA SER A 17 -3.17 -21.94 7.35
C SER A 17 -1.89 -22.36 8.05
N MET A 18 -1.35 -23.54 7.71
CA MET A 18 -0.09 -24.01 8.29
C MET A 18 1.04 -23.03 7.93
N SER A 19 1.42 -22.20 8.90
CA SER A 19 2.48 -21.22 8.78
C SER A 19 3.83 -21.90 8.54
N SER A 20 4.73 -21.21 7.84
CA SER A 20 6.04 -21.71 7.43
C SER A 20 7.12 -20.69 7.79
N TYR A 21 8.28 -21.16 8.25
CA TYR A 21 9.48 -20.37 8.44
C TYR A 21 10.02 -19.84 7.10
N PRO A 22 10.72 -18.67 7.08
CA PRO A 22 10.82 -17.74 8.20
C PRO A 22 9.46 -17.12 8.52
N VAL A 23 9.19 -16.88 9.80
CA VAL A 23 7.95 -16.21 10.24
C VAL A 23 8.28 -14.77 10.60
N ALA A 24 7.66 -13.81 9.93
CA ALA A 24 7.76 -12.40 10.26
C ALA A 24 6.40 -11.91 10.79
N LEU A 25 6.35 -11.52 12.06
CA LEU A 25 5.14 -10.97 12.70
C LEU A 25 5.36 -9.49 12.97
N LEU A 26 4.54 -8.65 12.33
CA LEU A 26 4.56 -7.20 12.49
C LEU A 26 3.37 -6.75 13.36
N PRO A 27 3.52 -5.71 14.20
CA PRO A 27 2.40 -4.99 14.83
C PRO A 27 1.28 -4.71 13.83
N VAL A 28 0.01 -4.92 14.22
CA VAL A 28 -1.15 -4.70 13.32
C VAL A 28 -1.21 -3.25 12.85
N SER A 29 -0.83 -2.31 13.72
CA SER A 29 -0.66 -0.89 13.40
C SER A 29 0.34 -0.67 12.26
N ILE A 30 1.51 -1.32 12.33
CA ILE A 30 2.53 -1.28 11.27
C ILE A 30 2.00 -1.92 9.98
N GLN A 31 1.35 -3.09 10.06
CA GLN A 31 0.78 -3.74 8.88
C GLN A 31 -0.27 -2.87 8.18
N ARG A 32 -1.09 -2.14 8.95
CA ARG A 32 -2.05 -1.17 8.42
C ARG A 32 -1.32 -0.01 7.75
N ALA A 33 -0.31 0.56 8.41
CA ALA A 33 0.50 1.64 7.85
C ALA A 33 1.17 1.26 6.53
N LEU A 34 1.68 0.03 6.42
CA LEU A 34 2.30 -0.49 5.19
C LEU A 34 1.29 -0.75 4.04
N ARG A 35 -0.02 -0.66 4.30
CA ARG A 35 -1.09 -0.78 3.30
C ARG A 35 -1.81 0.52 3.03
N GLU A 36 -1.63 1.52 3.89
CA GLU A 36 -2.27 2.82 3.78
C GLU A 36 -1.87 3.52 2.47
N GLU A 37 -2.80 4.29 1.91
CA GLU A 37 -2.57 5.14 0.75
C GLU A 37 -2.67 6.61 1.17
N PRO A 38 -1.86 7.51 0.59
CA PRO A 38 -1.96 8.93 0.91
C PRO A 38 -3.33 9.47 0.50
N GLN A 39 -3.87 10.36 1.32
CA GLN A 39 -5.10 11.08 0.96
C GLN A 39 -4.81 12.00 -0.23
N VAL A 40 -5.47 11.74 -1.36
CA VAL A 40 -5.37 12.57 -2.56
C VAL A 40 -6.63 13.45 -2.64
N PRO A 41 -6.51 14.76 -2.86
CA PRO A 41 -7.68 15.62 -2.99
C PRO A 41 -8.61 15.09 -4.08
N MET A 42 -9.92 15.11 -3.86
CA MET A 42 -10.88 14.73 -4.88
C MET A 42 -11.00 15.82 -5.95
N PHE A 43 -11.21 15.43 -7.20
CA PHE A 43 -11.58 16.35 -8.27
C PHE A 43 -13.10 16.50 -8.29
N ASP A 44 -13.61 17.57 -7.69
CA ASP A 44 -15.04 17.82 -7.49
C ASP A 44 -15.67 18.71 -8.59
N GLU A 45 -14.86 19.16 -9.54
CA GLU A 45 -15.36 19.98 -10.66
C GLU A 45 -16.24 19.15 -11.60
N GLN A 46 -17.45 19.65 -11.83
CA GLN A 46 -18.35 19.07 -12.83
C GLN A 46 -17.91 19.48 -14.23
N ALA A 47 -17.97 18.53 -15.17
CA ALA A 47 -17.73 18.83 -16.57
C ALA A 47 -18.70 19.92 -17.04
N PRO A 48 -18.21 20.96 -17.75
CA PRO A 48 -19.08 22.00 -18.27
C PRO A 48 -20.09 21.37 -19.22
N LYS A 49 -21.36 21.68 -19.01
CA LYS A 49 -22.43 21.23 -19.90
C LYS A 49 -22.37 22.08 -21.17
N PRO A 50 -22.57 21.47 -22.36
CA PRO A 50 -22.74 22.24 -23.56
C PRO A 50 -23.91 23.22 -23.37
N PRO A 51 -23.83 24.44 -23.91
CA PRO A 51 -24.93 25.40 -23.83
C PRO A 51 -26.21 24.74 -24.34
N THR A 52 -27.27 24.88 -23.56
CA THR A 52 -28.56 24.24 -23.81
C THR A 52 -29.18 24.80 -25.09
N ASP A 53 -29.32 23.88 -26.05
CA ASP A 53 -30.30 23.79 -27.13
C ASP A 53 -30.11 24.59 -28.44
N GLN A 54 -30.08 23.75 -29.49
CA GLN A 54 -30.40 23.97 -30.90
C GLN A 54 -29.67 25.11 -31.61
N GLU A 55 -28.85 24.71 -32.58
CA GLU A 55 -28.33 25.61 -33.60
C GLU A 55 -29.46 26.53 -34.11
N PRO A 56 -29.19 27.84 -34.26
CA PRO A 56 -30.20 28.79 -34.71
C PRO A 56 -30.78 28.32 -36.04
N GLN A 57 -32.09 28.08 -36.06
CA GLN A 57 -32.77 27.59 -37.25
C GLN A 57 -32.69 28.66 -38.37
N PRO A 58 -32.37 28.26 -39.61
CA PRO A 58 -32.32 29.18 -40.74
C PRO A 58 -33.70 29.82 -40.98
N VAL A 59 -33.70 30.99 -41.62
CA VAL A 59 -34.95 31.69 -41.98
C VAL A 59 -35.80 30.75 -42.84
N ASN A 60 -37.05 30.51 -42.43
CA ASN A 60 -37.98 29.65 -43.17
C ASN A 60 -38.38 30.34 -44.50
N VAL A 61 -37.67 29.99 -45.57
CA VAL A 61 -37.89 30.52 -46.93
C VAL A 61 -39.29 30.17 -47.44
N GLY A 62 -39.86 29.04 -47.02
CA GLY A 62 -41.20 28.59 -47.41
C GLY A 62 -42.29 29.61 -47.07
N ASN A 63 -42.24 30.23 -45.88
CA ASN A 63 -43.20 31.27 -45.50
C ASN A 63 -43.10 32.52 -46.38
N THR A 64 -41.89 32.86 -46.84
CA THR A 64 -41.68 34.00 -47.75
C THR A 64 -42.27 33.71 -49.13
N VAL A 65 -42.08 32.48 -49.63
CA VAL A 65 -42.67 32.03 -50.89
C VAL A 65 -44.21 32.03 -50.82
N ILE A 66 -44.79 31.52 -49.72
CA ILE A 66 -46.25 31.52 -49.51
C ILE A 66 -46.81 32.95 -49.50
N LEU A 67 -46.15 33.89 -48.80
CA LEU A 67 -46.56 35.31 -48.79
C LEU A 67 -46.47 35.95 -50.18
N ALA A 68 -45.43 35.64 -50.95
CA ALA A 68 -45.29 36.14 -52.31
C ALA A 68 -46.40 35.61 -53.22
N LEU A 69 -46.73 34.31 -53.13
CA LEU A 69 -47.83 33.70 -53.87
C LEU A 69 -49.19 34.29 -53.48
N ALA A 70 -49.43 34.50 -52.19
CA ALA A 70 -50.66 35.14 -51.68
C ALA A 70 -50.81 36.58 -52.19
N LEU A 71 -49.71 37.35 -52.22
CA LEU A 71 -49.69 38.70 -52.78
C LEU A 71 -50.07 38.70 -54.27
N ILE A 72 -49.47 37.81 -55.07
CA ILE A 72 -49.78 37.66 -56.50
C ILE A 72 -51.27 37.34 -56.70
N LEU A 73 -51.82 36.38 -55.94
CA LEU A 73 -53.23 36.01 -56.03
C LEU A 73 -54.15 37.19 -55.69
N GLY A 74 -53.85 37.94 -54.64
CA GLY A 74 -54.61 39.14 -54.26
C GLY A 74 -54.59 40.23 -55.33
N ILE A 75 -53.47 40.41 -56.02
CA ILE A 75 -53.33 41.39 -57.12
C ILE A 75 -54.17 41.01 -58.34
N VAL A 76 -54.22 39.71 -58.70
CA VAL A 76 -55.05 39.21 -59.82
C VAL A 76 -56.52 39.55 -59.60
N VAL A 77 -57.01 39.43 -58.36
CA VAL A 77 -58.38 39.81 -57.99
C VAL A 77 -58.57 41.33 -58.06
N MET A 78 -57.64 42.12 -57.50
CA MET A 78 -57.75 43.59 -57.49
C MET A 78 -57.70 44.24 -58.87
N ILE A 79 -56.97 43.69 -59.84
CA ILE A 79 -56.92 44.19 -61.22
C ILE A 79 -58.31 44.23 -61.87
N ARG A 80 -59.21 43.32 -61.48
CA ARG A 80 -60.61 43.29 -61.96
C ARG A 80 -61.43 44.49 -61.47
N ILE A 81 -61.03 45.09 -60.35
CA ILE A 81 -61.72 46.19 -59.70
C ILE A 81 -61.10 47.53 -60.13
N SER A 82 -59.77 47.65 -59.99
CA SER A 82 -59.04 48.86 -60.40
C SER A 82 -57.57 48.52 -60.70
N LYS A 83 -57.15 48.85 -61.92
CA LYS A 83 -55.76 48.60 -62.38
C LYS A 83 -54.74 49.47 -61.65
N LEU A 84 -55.11 50.71 -61.32
CA LEU A 84 -54.20 51.67 -60.69
C LEU A 84 -53.90 51.27 -59.23
N SER A 85 -54.91 50.89 -58.47
CA SER A 85 -54.72 50.47 -57.07
C SER A 85 -53.99 49.13 -56.95
N ALA A 86 -54.19 48.22 -57.91
CA ALA A 86 -53.47 46.95 -57.98
C ALA A 86 -51.94 47.15 -58.12
N GLY A 87 -51.52 48.12 -58.95
CA GLY A 87 -50.10 48.44 -59.12
C GLY A 87 -49.45 48.98 -57.84
N VAL A 88 -50.14 49.88 -57.13
CA VAL A 88 -49.64 50.43 -55.86
C VAL A 88 -49.53 49.36 -54.77
N LEU A 89 -50.54 48.47 -54.66
CA LEU A 89 -50.52 47.37 -53.68
C LEU A 89 -49.41 46.36 -53.94
N LEU A 90 -49.09 46.06 -55.21
CA LEU A 90 -47.96 45.20 -55.57
C LEU A 90 -46.64 45.76 -55.04
N VAL A 91 -46.41 47.06 -55.25
CA VAL A 91 -45.16 47.72 -54.81
C VAL A 91 -45.07 47.72 -53.29
N ILE A 92 -46.14 48.10 -52.58
CA ILE A 92 -46.16 48.10 -51.11
C ILE A 92 -45.96 46.69 -50.55
N GLY A 93 -46.61 45.68 -51.13
CA GLY A 93 -46.47 44.28 -50.73
C GLY A 93 -45.06 43.74 -50.91
N LEU A 94 -44.41 44.04 -52.05
CA LEU A 94 -43.01 43.65 -52.29
C LEU A 94 -42.05 44.35 -51.33
N ILE A 95 -42.26 45.63 -51.04
CA ILE A 95 -41.48 46.37 -50.03
C ILE A 95 -41.66 45.73 -48.65
N GLY A 96 -42.89 45.37 -48.27
CA GLY A 96 -43.17 44.72 -46.99
C GLY A 96 -42.50 43.35 -46.85
N ILE A 97 -42.56 42.51 -47.89
CA ILE A 97 -41.91 41.19 -47.91
C ILE A 97 -40.38 41.34 -47.83
N THR A 98 -39.79 42.23 -48.64
CA THR A 98 -38.33 42.46 -48.64
C THR A 98 -37.82 43.01 -47.31
N LEU A 99 -38.52 43.97 -46.70
CA LEU A 99 -38.20 44.47 -45.36
C LEU A 99 -38.28 43.37 -44.31
N ARG A 100 -39.34 42.55 -44.34
CA ARG A 100 -39.50 41.41 -43.42
C ARG A 100 -38.39 40.38 -43.56
N THR A 101 -38.07 39.95 -44.79
CA THR A 101 -37.00 38.99 -45.05
C THR A 101 -35.64 39.55 -44.63
N ARG A 102 -35.38 40.84 -44.90
CA ARG A 102 -34.15 41.51 -44.45
C ARG A 102 -34.05 41.56 -42.93
N MET A 103 -35.14 41.92 -42.24
CA MET A 103 -35.18 41.91 -40.77
C MET A 103 -34.96 40.50 -40.20
N GLN A 104 -35.59 39.47 -40.76
CA GLN A 104 -35.40 38.08 -40.33
C GLN A 104 -33.97 37.58 -40.58
N SER A 105 -33.36 37.98 -41.70
CA SER A 105 -31.97 37.68 -42.01
C SER A 105 -31.00 38.36 -41.04
N LEU A 106 -31.22 39.64 -40.70
CA LEU A 106 -30.42 40.34 -39.68
C LEU A 106 -30.59 39.69 -38.30
N GLN A 107 -31.81 39.34 -37.90
CA GLN A 107 -32.06 38.63 -36.65
C GLN A 107 -31.39 37.24 -36.62
N TYR A 108 -31.38 36.53 -37.75
CA TYR A 108 -30.68 35.25 -37.87
C TYR A 108 -29.17 35.42 -37.73
N GLN A 109 -28.58 36.43 -38.39
CA GLN A 109 -27.15 36.73 -38.25
C GLN A 109 -26.77 37.07 -36.81
N ASN A 110 -27.58 37.85 -36.10
CA ASN A 110 -27.34 38.15 -34.70
C ASN A 110 -27.42 36.89 -33.81
N ARG A 111 -28.44 36.04 -34.00
CA ARG A 111 -28.54 34.76 -33.27
C ARG A 111 -27.38 33.82 -33.56
N LEU A 112 -26.91 33.78 -34.80
CA LEU A 112 -25.75 32.99 -35.19
C LEU A 112 -24.48 33.52 -34.52
N HIS A 113 -24.28 34.84 -34.49
CA HIS A 113 -23.15 35.44 -33.80
C HIS A 113 -23.17 35.20 -32.28
N GLU A 114 -24.34 35.32 -31.64
CA GLU A 114 -24.52 35.00 -30.22
C GLU A 114 -24.25 33.51 -29.94
N TYR A 115 -24.70 32.62 -30.83
CA TYR A 115 -24.41 31.18 -30.76
C TYR A 115 -22.91 30.91 -30.86
N ASP A 116 -22.23 31.49 -31.86
CA ASP A 116 -20.79 31.32 -32.07
C ASP A 116 -19.98 31.81 -30.85
N GLN A 117 -20.30 32.99 -30.31
CA GLN A 117 -19.67 33.50 -29.08
C GLN A 117 -19.89 32.59 -27.87
N THR A 118 -21.11 32.06 -27.71
CA THR A 118 -21.44 31.12 -26.63
C THR A 118 -20.65 29.82 -26.77
N MET A 119 -20.48 29.33 -28.00
CA MET A 119 -19.68 28.14 -28.30
C MET A 119 -18.18 28.38 -28.05
N GLU A 120 -17.63 29.53 -28.43
CA GLU A 120 -16.25 29.90 -28.13
C GLU A 120 -15.99 29.93 -26.61
N GLN A 121 -16.90 30.53 -25.84
CA GLN A 121 -16.83 30.54 -24.37
C GLN A 121 -16.92 29.12 -23.79
N TYR A 122 -17.83 28.30 -24.31
CA TYR A 122 -17.94 26.91 -23.90
C TYR A 122 -16.63 26.13 -24.13
N TYR A 123 -16.04 26.24 -25.32
CA TYR A 123 -14.77 25.56 -25.61
C TYR A 123 -13.61 26.08 -24.76
N ALA A 124 -13.57 27.39 -24.46
CA ALA A 124 -12.58 27.94 -23.54
C ALA A 124 -12.71 27.33 -22.13
N ILE A 125 -13.93 27.24 -21.60
CA ILE A 125 -14.21 26.62 -20.30
C ILE A 125 -13.87 25.12 -20.33
N LEU A 126 -14.24 24.41 -21.41
CA LEU A 126 -13.93 22.99 -21.58
C LEU A 126 -12.43 22.72 -21.62
N ASN A 127 -11.65 23.57 -22.28
CA ASN A 127 -10.19 23.48 -22.33
C ASN A 127 -9.55 23.75 -20.95
N GLN A 128 -10.07 24.71 -20.19
CA GLN A 128 -9.61 24.95 -18.82
C GLN A 128 -9.95 23.78 -17.88
N TYR A 129 -11.16 23.24 -18.01
CA TYR A 129 -11.59 22.06 -17.27
C TYR A 129 -10.69 20.85 -17.58
N SER A 130 -10.45 20.55 -18.86
CA SER A 130 -9.62 19.41 -19.27
C SER A 130 -8.16 19.57 -18.81
N ALA A 131 -7.61 20.79 -18.87
CA ALA A 131 -6.28 21.09 -18.33
C ALA A 131 -6.20 20.83 -16.82
N ARG A 132 -7.20 21.29 -16.05
CA ARG A 132 -7.25 21.07 -14.59
C ARG A 132 -7.45 19.60 -14.23
N ALA A 133 -8.33 18.89 -14.94
CA ALA A 133 -8.50 17.45 -14.79
C ALA A 133 -7.19 16.69 -15.08
N GLY A 134 -6.46 17.07 -16.14
CA GLY A 134 -5.16 16.48 -16.46
C GLY A 134 -4.08 16.77 -15.41
N GLN A 135 -4.03 18.00 -14.88
CA GLN A 135 -3.14 18.35 -13.77
C GLN A 135 -3.46 17.55 -12.50
N HIS A 136 -4.74 17.41 -12.17
CA HIS A 136 -5.20 16.61 -11.04
C HIS A 136 -4.78 15.14 -11.19
N GLN A 137 -5.00 14.54 -12.36
CA GLN A 137 -4.57 13.17 -12.63
C GLN A 137 -3.04 13.00 -12.47
N ASN A 138 -2.26 13.98 -12.92
CA ASN A 138 -0.80 13.96 -12.75
C ASN A 138 -0.39 14.04 -11.27
N LEU A 139 -1.11 14.83 -10.45
CA LEU A 139 -0.89 14.88 -9.00
C LEU A 139 -1.21 13.53 -8.35
N VAL A 140 -2.34 12.91 -8.70
CA VAL A 140 -2.72 11.57 -8.23
C VAL A 140 -1.64 10.55 -8.59
N ASN A 141 -1.21 10.51 -9.86
CA ASN A 141 -0.19 9.57 -10.32
C ASN A 141 1.16 9.76 -9.63
N ARG A 142 1.55 11.02 -9.34
CA ARG A 142 2.76 11.30 -8.57
C ARG A 142 2.62 10.84 -7.13
N ALA A 143 1.52 11.19 -6.46
CA ALA A 143 1.27 10.80 -5.06
C ALA A 143 1.23 9.26 -4.89
N LEU A 144 0.65 8.55 -5.86
CA LEU A 144 0.54 7.08 -5.86
C LEU A 144 1.70 6.38 -6.59
N SER A 145 2.74 7.11 -6.99
CA SER A 145 3.93 6.47 -7.56
C SER A 145 4.56 5.50 -6.54
N PRO A 146 5.15 4.36 -6.99
CA PRO A 146 5.67 3.35 -6.06
C PRO A 146 6.67 3.90 -5.02
N GLU A 147 7.51 4.86 -5.44
CA GLU A 147 8.49 5.52 -4.56
C GLU A 147 7.81 6.40 -3.50
N ASN A 148 6.88 7.28 -3.90
CA ASN A 148 6.17 8.13 -2.96
C ASN A 148 5.29 7.33 -2.00
N LEU A 149 4.66 6.26 -2.50
CA LEU A 149 3.86 5.35 -1.68
C LEU A 149 4.72 4.63 -0.64
N ALA A 150 5.91 4.14 -1.02
CA ALA A 150 6.84 3.51 -0.10
C ALA A 150 7.34 4.50 0.98
N ASN A 151 7.72 5.71 0.58
CA ASN A 151 8.15 6.78 1.49
C ASN A 151 7.04 7.19 2.47
N PHE A 152 5.81 7.37 1.97
CA PHE A 152 4.63 7.68 2.80
C PHE A 152 4.38 6.60 3.86
N ARG A 153 4.39 5.33 3.44
CA ARG A 153 4.14 4.19 4.32
C ARG A 153 5.23 4.01 5.37
N ALA A 154 6.50 4.18 5.01
CA ALA A 154 7.61 4.11 5.96
C ALA A 154 7.60 5.28 6.95
N ALA A 155 7.24 6.48 6.52
CA ALA A 155 7.06 7.61 7.43
C ALA A 155 5.94 7.32 8.44
N LEU A 156 4.81 6.79 7.98
CA LEU A 156 3.70 6.39 8.86
C LEU A 156 4.08 5.25 9.82
N ALA A 157 4.79 4.23 9.32
CA ALA A 157 5.29 3.14 10.15
C ALA A 157 6.26 3.65 11.23
N THR A 158 7.18 4.54 10.86
CA THR A 158 8.14 5.17 11.79
C THR A 158 7.42 5.98 12.86
N GLU A 159 6.39 6.74 12.49
CA GLU A 159 5.59 7.52 13.44
C GLU A 159 4.86 6.61 14.45
N ILE A 160 4.35 5.47 13.99
CA ILE A 160 3.75 4.45 14.87
C ILE A 160 4.81 3.84 15.78
N LEU A 161 5.99 3.49 15.25
CA LEU A 161 7.07 2.88 16.02
C LEU A 161 7.53 3.80 17.15
N LYS A 162 7.64 5.12 16.91
CA LYS A 162 8.01 6.12 17.92
C LYS A 162 7.08 6.18 19.14
N GLN A 163 5.87 5.61 19.05
CA GLN A 163 4.94 5.53 20.19
C GLN A 163 5.31 4.42 21.18
N TYR A 164 6.23 3.51 20.81
CA TYR A 164 6.66 2.40 21.66
C TYR A 164 8.01 2.68 22.32
N GLU A 165 8.15 2.30 23.58
CA GLU A 165 9.38 2.44 24.37
C GLU A 165 10.27 1.17 24.26
N GLN A 166 10.62 0.78 23.04
CA GLN A 166 11.28 -0.52 22.80
C GLN A 166 12.68 -0.59 23.41
N GLU A 167 13.47 0.48 23.31
CA GLU A 167 14.82 0.51 23.87
C GLU A 167 14.82 0.36 25.40
N ALA A 168 13.78 0.86 26.09
CA ALA A 168 13.63 0.72 27.53
C ALA A 168 13.34 -0.72 27.97
N ALA A 169 12.83 -1.57 27.08
CA ALA A 169 12.59 -2.98 27.35
C ALA A 169 13.88 -3.81 27.31
N ILE A 170 14.98 -3.30 26.74
CA ILE A 170 16.27 -3.98 26.72
C ILE A 170 16.90 -3.84 28.11
N ALA A 171 17.03 -4.96 28.82
CA ALA A 171 17.64 -4.96 30.15
C ALA A 171 19.16 -4.76 30.04
N THR A 172 19.68 -3.62 30.51
CA THR A 172 21.12 -3.31 30.52
C THR A 172 21.86 -3.83 31.75
N ASP A 173 21.13 -4.05 32.85
CA ASP A 173 21.73 -4.19 34.19
C ASP A 173 21.65 -5.62 34.76
N LEU A 174 21.01 -6.54 34.04
CA LEU A 174 21.03 -7.96 34.39
C LEU A 174 22.31 -8.58 33.84
N ALA A 175 23.40 -8.49 34.62
CA ALA A 175 24.53 -9.37 34.44
C ALA A 175 23.98 -10.81 34.39
N ILE A 176 24.27 -11.55 33.33
CA ILE A 176 24.04 -13.00 33.24
C ILE A 176 25.08 -13.65 34.16
N ASP A 177 24.98 -13.36 35.46
CA ASP A 177 25.88 -13.85 36.48
C ASP A 177 25.16 -15.01 37.18
N ASN A 178 25.63 -16.21 36.86
CA ASN A 178 25.23 -17.51 37.36
C ASN A 178 23.95 -18.12 36.76
N GLN A 179 24.19 -19.25 36.10
CA GLN A 179 23.30 -20.06 35.29
C GLN A 179 22.32 -20.92 36.11
N ASP A 180 22.22 -20.68 37.41
CA ASP A 180 21.41 -21.44 38.35
C ASP A 180 20.30 -20.55 38.94
N ASP A 181 19.05 -21.01 38.82
CA ASP A 181 17.85 -20.61 39.58
C ASP A 181 16.89 -19.50 39.13
N LYS A 182 17.04 -18.85 37.97
CA LYS A 182 15.89 -18.15 37.34
C LYS A 182 15.69 -18.58 35.90
N ALA A 183 14.46 -19.04 35.62
CA ALA A 183 14.00 -19.53 34.33
C ALA A 183 14.04 -18.42 33.26
N VAL A 184 15.24 -18.15 32.72
CA VAL A 184 15.40 -17.34 31.52
C VAL A 184 14.88 -18.17 30.35
N TYR A 185 13.69 -17.83 29.88
CA TYR A 185 13.10 -18.44 28.70
C TYR A 185 13.85 -17.93 27.46
N GLY A 186 14.35 -18.83 26.59
CA GLY A 186 14.67 -18.39 25.23
C GLY A 186 15.81 -19.07 24.48
N SER A 187 16.84 -19.63 25.12
CA SER A 187 17.98 -20.17 24.36
C SER A 187 18.24 -21.65 24.64
N ALA A 188 17.71 -22.49 23.74
CA ALA A 188 18.04 -23.92 23.65
C ALA A 188 18.68 -24.27 22.29
N CYS A 189 19.08 -23.25 21.52
CA CYS A 189 19.79 -23.42 20.26
C CYS A 189 21.18 -23.98 20.53
N ALA A 190 21.66 -24.86 19.64
CA ALA A 190 23.05 -25.27 19.70
C ALA A 190 23.92 -24.02 19.51
N SER A 191 24.79 -23.71 20.48
CA SER A 191 25.63 -22.50 20.47
C SER A 191 26.31 -22.27 19.11
N GLN A 192 26.78 -23.34 18.48
CA GLN A 192 27.39 -23.32 17.15
C GLN A 192 26.51 -22.74 16.04
N VAL A 193 25.19 -23.01 16.04
CA VAL A 193 24.27 -22.50 15.02
C VAL A 193 24.05 -21.00 15.20
N ARG A 194 23.89 -20.58 16.45
CA ARG A 194 23.77 -19.16 16.81
C ARG A 194 25.07 -18.41 16.49
N ASP A 195 26.23 -18.93 16.88
CA ASP A 195 27.53 -18.33 16.62
C ASP A 195 27.80 -18.20 15.10
N LEU A 196 27.39 -19.20 14.31
CA LEU A 196 27.41 -19.11 12.85
C LEU A 196 26.59 -17.92 12.35
N LEU A 197 25.35 -17.77 12.81
CA LEU A 197 24.50 -16.65 12.39
C LEU A 197 25.07 -15.30 12.84
N ALA A 198 25.61 -15.23 14.06
CA ALA A 198 26.24 -14.04 14.61
C ALA A 198 27.38 -13.53 13.72
N GLN A 199 28.21 -14.42 13.18
CA GLN A 199 29.28 -14.06 12.24
C GLN A 199 28.71 -13.41 10.97
N TYR A 200 27.68 -14.00 10.38
CA TYR A 200 27.03 -13.44 9.20
C TYR A 200 26.34 -12.12 9.51
N PHE A 201 25.60 -12.03 10.61
CA PHE A 201 24.93 -10.79 11.01
C PHE A 201 25.92 -9.65 11.29
N SER A 202 27.02 -9.92 12.00
CA SER A 202 28.07 -8.93 12.23
C SER A 202 28.68 -8.43 10.91
N GLN A 203 28.87 -9.32 9.93
CA GLN A 203 29.37 -8.95 8.61
C GLN A 203 28.46 -7.97 7.87
N TYR A 204 27.13 -8.18 7.88
CA TYR A 204 26.19 -7.39 7.06
C TYR A 204 25.52 -6.23 7.78
N PHE A 205 25.36 -6.31 9.11
CA PHE A 205 24.61 -5.34 9.90
C PHE A 205 25.44 -4.68 11.01
N GLY A 206 26.65 -5.20 11.29
CA GLY A 206 27.59 -4.62 12.25
C GLY A 206 26.95 -4.36 13.61
N ALA A 207 27.09 -3.12 14.09
CA ALA A 207 26.59 -2.70 15.41
C ALA A 207 25.07 -2.62 15.53
N ALA A 208 24.32 -2.73 14.42
CA ALA A 208 22.86 -2.75 14.47
C ALA A 208 22.31 -4.08 15.01
N ILE A 209 23.14 -5.13 15.13
CA ILE A 209 22.77 -6.42 15.69
C ILE A 209 23.40 -6.61 17.07
N GLN A 210 22.59 -7.01 18.03
CA GLN A 210 23.00 -7.43 19.37
C GLN A 210 22.59 -8.88 19.58
N ALA A 211 23.45 -9.69 20.19
CA ALA A 211 23.15 -11.09 20.54
C ALA A 211 22.79 -11.21 22.03
N ASP A 212 22.06 -12.26 22.38
CA ASP A 212 21.71 -12.61 23.77
C ASP A 212 21.04 -11.47 24.55
N VAL A 213 20.02 -10.88 23.93
CA VAL A 213 19.35 -9.71 24.50
C VAL A 213 18.20 -10.15 25.41
N LEU A 214 18.26 -9.74 26.68
CA LEU A 214 17.17 -9.89 27.63
C LEU A 214 16.14 -8.77 27.46
N LEU A 215 14.90 -9.15 27.22
CA LEU A 215 13.77 -8.24 27.11
C LEU A 215 12.87 -8.34 28.34
N THR A 216 12.63 -7.21 29.00
CA THR A 216 11.63 -7.08 30.06
C THR A 216 10.33 -6.58 29.44
N LEU A 217 9.40 -7.50 29.22
CA LEU A 217 8.09 -7.20 28.62
C LEU A 217 7.01 -7.25 29.73
N PRO A 218 6.12 -6.25 29.82
CA PRO A 218 5.10 -6.16 30.87
C PRO A 218 4.19 -7.40 31.01
N GLN A 219 3.97 -8.12 29.91
CA GLN A 219 3.10 -9.29 29.81
C GLN A 219 3.78 -10.58 30.27
N LEU A 220 5.09 -10.57 30.53
CA LEU A 220 5.86 -11.75 30.90
C LEU A 220 6.33 -11.63 32.35
N ASP A 221 6.12 -12.71 33.12
CA ASP A 221 6.56 -12.77 34.52
C ASP A 221 8.10 -12.79 34.66
N ASN A 222 8.80 -13.21 33.61
CA ASN A 222 10.26 -13.31 33.57
C ASN A 222 10.81 -12.63 32.31
N PRO A 223 12.04 -12.08 32.36
CA PRO A 223 12.72 -11.59 31.17
C PRO A 223 12.80 -12.66 30.08
N TYR A 224 12.60 -12.24 28.85
CA TYR A 224 12.66 -13.09 27.67
C TYR A 224 14.01 -12.91 26.97
N LEU A 225 14.77 -14.00 26.83
CA LEU A 225 16.04 -14.00 26.12
C LEU A 225 15.79 -14.21 24.62
N VAL A 226 16.16 -13.23 23.82
CA VAL A 226 16.10 -13.28 22.36
C VAL A 226 17.49 -13.60 21.83
N ASP A 227 17.58 -14.47 20.81
CA ASP A 227 18.88 -14.83 20.21
C ASP A 227 19.60 -13.60 19.64
N PHE A 228 18.87 -12.76 18.88
CA PHE A 228 19.39 -11.50 18.37
C PHE A 228 18.33 -10.40 18.35
N VAL A 229 18.79 -9.15 18.46
CA VAL A 229 17.98 -7.96 18.19
C VAL A 229 18.64 -7.16 17.09
N TYR A 230 17.87 -6.81 16.06
CA TYR A 230 18.22 -5.71 15.16
C TYR A 230 17.63 -4.42 15.71
N GLY A 231 18.43 -3.37 15.83
CA GLY A 231 17.99 -2.04 16.27
C GLY A 231 18.43 -0.94 15.30
N ASP A 232 17.46 -0.17 14.80
CA ASP A 232 17.66 1.11 14.11
C ASP A 232 17.03 2.22 14.95
N ARG A 233 17.87 2.91 15.74
CA ARG A 233 17.46 4.00 16.63
C ARG A 233 16.85 5.19 15.90
N GLU A 234 17.31 5.46 14.68
CA GLU A 234 16.81 6.60 13.89
C GLU A 234 15.31 6.46 13.59
N HIS A 235 14.87 5.22 13.36
CA HIS A 235 13.49 4.88 13.01
C HIS A 235 12.70 4.25 14.17
N ASN A 236 13.31 4.14 15.35
CA ASN A 236 12.80 3.34 16.48
C ASN A 236 12.36 1.93 16.02
N LEU A 237 13.14 1.30 15.13
CA LEU A 237 12.81 -0.01 14.55
C LEU A 237 13.59 -1.09 15.26
N TYR A 238 12.89 -1.91 16.03
CA TYR A 238 13.45 -3.06 16.71
C TYR A 238 12.82 -4.38 16.24
N ILE A 239 13.69 -5.32 15.84
CA ILE A 239 13.30 -6.65 15.38
C ILE A 239 13.92 -7.68 16.32
N ALA A 240 13.09 -8.40 17.05
CA ALA A 240 13.48 -9.59 17.80
C ALA A 240 13.65 -10.76 16.83
N ILE A 241 14.83 -11.35 16.78
CA ILE A 241 15.18 -12.45 15.89
C ILE A 241 15.39 -13.71 16.74
N VAL A 242 14.63 -14.75 16.44
CA VAL A 242 14.63 -16.00 17.20
C VAL A 242 14.96 -17.18 16.30
N ILE A 243 15.84 -18.06 16.78
CA ILE A 243 16.16 -19.34 16.17
C ILE A 243 15.28 -20.40 16.82
N ASP A 244 14.30 -20.86 16.05
CA ASP A 244 13.33 -21.84 16.49
C ASP A 244 13.92 -23.26 16.41
N VAL A 245 14.02 -23.90 17.58
CA VAL A 245 14.62 -25.23 17.77
C VAL A 245 13.52 -26.24 18.06
N PRO A 246 13.39 -27.35 17.32
CA PRO A 246 12.26 -28.25 17.49
C PRO A 246 12.30 -29.02 18.81
N TYR A 247 13.43 -29.64 19.18
CA TYR A 247 13.57 -30.48 20.39
C TYR A 247 14.99 -30.44 20.93
N ASP A 248 15.22 -30.72 22.21
CA ASP A 248 16.55 -30.72 22.84
C ASP A 248 17.42 -31.92 22.38
N LEU A 249 18.70 -31.68 22.08
CA LEU A 249 19.59 -32.74 21.55
C LEU A 249 19.85 -33.85 22.56
N LYS A 250 19.90 -33.56 23.88
CA LYS A 250 20.25 -34.55 24.91
C LYS A 250 19.01 -35.31 25.35
N THR A 251 17.98 -34.60 25.77
CA THR A 251 16.77 -35.18 26.38
C THR A 251 15.73 -35.62 25.35
N LYS A 252 15.84 -35.14 24.10
CA LYS A 252 14.85 -35.30 23.02
C LYS A 252 13.49 -34.68 23.33
N THR A 253 13.39 -33.83 24.36
CA THR A 253 12.14 -33.17 24.71
C THR A 253 11.78 -32.11 23.70
N ALA A 254 10.52 -32.06 23.28
CA ALA A 254 10.00 -31.00 22.42
C ALA A 254 10.21 -29.63 23.09
N LEU A 255 10.74 -28.67 22.35
CA LEU A 255 11.02 -27.32 22.84
C LEU A 255 10.02 -26.31 22.27
N ASN A 256 9.96 -26.22 20.95
CA ASN A 256 9.10 -25.26 20.26
C ASN A 256 8.23 -25.95 19.21
N TYR A 257 6.96 -25.56 19.18
CA TYR A 257 5.98 -26.03 18.21
C TYR A 257 4.79 -25.06 18.12
N VAL A 258 4.07 -25.11 17.01
CA VAL A 258 2.86 -24.30 16.79
C VAL A 258 1.85 -24.56 17.90
N ASP A 259 1.26 -23.49 18.44
CA ASP A 259 0.29 -23.48 19.55
C ASP A 259 0.86 -23.76 20.95
N ALA A 260 2.19 -23.88 21.10
CA ALA A 260 2.80 -23.82 22.43
C ALA A 260 2.35 -22.52 23.14
N TRP A 261 1.83 -22.65 24.36
CA TRP A 261 1.26 -21.50 25.09
C TRP A 261 2.32 -20.42 25.32
N GLN A 262 3.54 -20.79 25.71
CA GLN A 262 4.66 -19.87 25.87
C GLN A 262 5.01 -19.14 24.56
N ASP A 263 4.99 -19.84 23.44
CA ASP A 263 5.30 -19.25 22.13
C ASP A 263 4.29 -18.16 21.74
N ARG A 264 3.00 -18.44 21.98
CA ARG A 264 1.90 -17.49 21.74
C ARG A 264 2.00 -16.29 22.66
N LEU A 265 2.18 -16.52 23.96
CA LEU A 265 2.30 -15.45 24.96
C LEU A 265 3.48 -14.52 24.64
N THR A 266 4.64 -15.08 24.31
CA THR A 266 5.84 -14.29 24.00
C THR A 266 5.70 -13.52 22.70
N SER A 267 5.15 -14.14 21.66
CA SER A 267 4.90 -13.47 20.38
C SER A 267 3.90 -12.33 20.54
N GLN A 268 2.87 -12.52 21.37
CA GLN A 268 1.89 -11.48 21.72
C GLN A 268 2.54 -10.35 22.54
N ALA A 269 3.35 -10.68 23.55
CA ALA A 269 4.06 -9.69 24.37
C ALA A 269 4.97 -8.80 23.51
N LEU A 270 5.76 -9.38 22.60
CA LEU A 270 6.57 -8.61 21.65
C LEU A 270 5.70 -7.67 20.79
N HIS A 271 4.62 -8.21 20.22
CA HIS A 271 3.72 -7.49 19.33
C HIS A 271 3.02 -6.30 20.01
N GLU A 272 2.56 -6.48 21.25
CA GLU A 272 1.92 -5.43 22.06
C GLU A 272 2.89 -4.30 22.43
N ASN A 273 4.19 -4.59 22.49
CA ASN A 273 5.24 -3.60 22.76
C ASN A 273 5.95 -3.10 21.49
N GLY A 274 5.32 -3.26 20.32
CA GLY A 274 5.82 -2.69 19.05
C GLY A 274 6.97 -3.46 18.41
N TRP A 275 7.42 -4.56 19.01
CA TRP A 275 8.50 -5.37 18.46
C TRP A 275 8.03 -6.15 17.23
N ILE A 276 8.87 -6.15 16.20
CA ILE A 276 8.72 -7.05 15.07
C ILE A 276 9.43 -8.35 15.42
N LEU A 277 8.78 -9.49 15.21
CA LEU A 277 9.37 -10.81 15.46
C LEU A 277 9.73 -11.48 14.15
N LEU A 278 10.99 -11.91 14.01
CA LEU A 278 11.50 -12.70 12.91
C LEU A 278 12.01 -14.06 13.40
N LYS A 279 11.28 -15.14 13.11
CA LYS A 279 11.66 -16.51 13.48
C LYS A 279 12.26 -17.27 12.31
N PHE A 280 13.43 -17.85 12.50
CA PHE A 280 14.05 -18.80 11.58
C PHE A 280 13.98 -20.21 12.16
N ALA A 281 13.80 -21.22 11.33
CA ALA A 281 14.08 -22.59 11.78
C ALA A 281 15.59 -22.77 11.98
N GLU A 282 16.01 -23.51 13.01
CA GLU A 282 17.43 -23.84 13.21
C GLU A 282 18.09 -24.40 11.94
N GLU A 283 17.39 -25.27 11.22
CA GLU A 283 17.88 -25.85 9.96
C GLU A 283 18.12 -24.80 8.86
N GLN A 284 17.29 -23.75 8.79
CA GLN A 284 17.49 -22.65 7.83
C GLN A 284 18.77 -21.90 8.14
N VAL A 285 18.98 -21.57 9.42
CA VAL A 285 20.17 -20.88 9.90
C VAL A 285 21.42 -21.70 9.62
N TRP A 286 21.37 -22.99 9.94
CA TRP A 286 22.51 -23.88 9.76
C TRP A 286 22.88 -24.09 8.28
N ARG A 287 21.90 -24.25 7.39
CA ARG A 287 22.16 -24.55 5.98
C ARG A 287 22.39 -23.32 5.13
N LEU A 288 21.71 -22.21 5.41
CA LEU A 288 21.60 -21.04 4.54
C LEU A 288 21.67 -19.72 5.32
N PRO A 289 22.71 -19.48 6.15
CA PRO A 289 22.79 -18.30 7.01
C PRO A 289 22.81 -16.98 6.22
N LYS A 290 23.42 -16.98 5.03
CA LYS A 290 23.39 -15.80 4.13
C LYS A 290 21.98 -15.49 3.62
N SER A 291 21.17 -16.50 3.33
CA SER A 291 19.77 -16.30 2.96
C SER A 291 18.93 -15.81 4.14
N CYS A 292 19.24 -16.23 5.39
CA CYS A 292 18.64 -15.62 6.58
C CYS A 292 18.94 -14.12 6.70
N CYS A 293 20.19 -13.71 6.41
CA CYS A 293 20.56 -12.30 6.35
C CYS A 293 19.76 -11.53 5.29
N ARG A 294 19.58 -12.13 4.09
CA ARG A 294 18.73 -11.55 3.04
C ARG A 294 17.29 -11.35 3.51
N GLU A 295 16.71 -12.30 4.26
CA GLU A 295 15.34 -12.17 4.79
C GLU A 295 15.22 -11.07 5.84
N LEU A 296 16.21 -10.91 6.72
CA LEU A 296 16.28 -9.76 7.63
C LEU A 296 16.40 -8.44 6.85
N ALA A 297 17.30 -8.36 5.87
CA ALA A 297 17.46 -7.17 5.03
C ALA A 297 16.18 -6.79 4.28
N LYS A 298 15.44 -7.78 3.75
CA LYS A 298 14.12 -7.56 3.13
C LYS A 298 13.12 -6.96 4.12
N LEU A 299 13.09 -7.50 5.34
CA LEU A 299 12.18 -7.01 6.38
C LEU A 299 12.51 -5.57 6.78
N VAL A 300 13.80 -5.28 7.02
CA VAL A 300 14.29 -3.92 7.30
C VAL A 300 13.90 -2.98 6.16
N ALA A 301 14.27 -3.31 4.90
CA ALA A 301 13.96 -2.50 3.73
C ALA A 301 12.47 -2.22 3.56
N THR A 302 11.61 -3.19 3.91
CA THR A 302 10.16 -3.05 3.81
C THR A 302 9.60 -2.06 4.83
N VAL A 303 10.15 -2.06 6.05
CA VAL A 303 9.62 -1.24 7.15
C VAL A 303 10.24 0.17 7.15
N SER A 304 11.54 0.28 6.86
CA SER A 304 12.26 1.56 6.85
C SER A 304 12.33 2.25 5.48
N CYS A 305 11.85 1.60 4.41
CA CYS A 305 11.99 2.07 3.02
C CYS A 305 13.45 2.40 2.63
N LYS A 306 14.39 1.58 3.11
CA LYS A 306 15.82 1.62 2.75
C LYS A 306 16.17 0.49 1.76
N PRO A 307 15.74 0.54 0.48
CA PRO A 307 15.98 -0.55 -0.48
C PRO A 307 17.47 -0.79 -0.77
N GLU A 308 18.34 0.18 -0.49
CA GLU A 308 19.79 0.08 -0.64
C GLU A 308 20.40 -1.06 0.19
N ILE A 309 19.81 -1.41 1.34
CA ILE A 309 20.28 -2.55 2.15
C ILE A 309 20.20 -3.88 1.40
N MET A 310 19.33 -3.97 0.38
CA MET A 310 19.19 -5.15 -0.46
C MET A 310 20.28 -5.27 -1.53
N ALA A 311 21.10 -4.24 -1.76
CA ALA A 311 22.12 -4.25 -2.81
C ALA A 311 23.13 -5.40 -2.63
N GLU A 312 23.55 -5.68 -1.40
CA GLU A 312 24.50 -6.75 -1.07
C GLU A 312 23.90 -8.16 -1.21
N PHE A 313 22.58 -8.27 -1.25
CA PHE A 313 21.86 -9.53 -1.28
C PHE A 313 21.28 -9.88 -2.67
N ARG A 314 21.57 -9.09 -3.71
CA ARG A 314 21.04 -9.31 -5.08
C ARG A 314 21.35 -10.70 -5.65
N GLN A 315 22.51 -11.26 -5.30
CA GLN A 315 22.96 -12.58 -5.78
C GLN A 315 22.69 -13.70 -4.78
N VAL A 316 22.11 -13.41 -3.61
CA VAL A 316 21.85 -14.41 -2.57
C VAL A 316 20.51 -15.08 -2.87
N GLY A 317 20.49 -16.41 -2.94
CA GLY A 317 19.26 -17.18 -3.16
C GLY A 317 18.20 -16.95 -2.08
N GLU A 318 16.93 -17.19 -2.43
CA GLU A 318 15.83 -17.07 -1.47
C GLU A 318 15.92 -18.12 -0.37
N LEU A 319 15.47 -17.79 0.83
CA LEU A 319 15.41 -18.75 1.92
C LEU A 319 14.21 -19.69 1.70
N PRO A 320 14.42 -21.01 1.52
CA PRO A 320 13.33 -21.96 1.30
C PRO A 320 12.37 -21.97 2.48
N ARG A 321 11.06 -22.01 2.19
CA ARG A 321 10.04 -22.12 3.22
C ARG A 321 10.08 -23.49 3.89
N LEU A 322 10.12 -23.52 5.22
CA LEU A 322 9.99 -24.75 6.00
C LEU A 322 8.70 -24.71 6.80
N LYS A 323 7.88 -25.75 6.68
CA LYS A 323 6.64 -25.86 7.45
C LYS A 323 6.94 -25.83 8.95
N GLN A 324 6.20 -25.01 9.72
CA GLN A 324 6.35 -25.00 11.17
C GLN A 324 5.95 -26.35 11.79
N TRP A 325 6.58 -26.69 12.90
CA TRP A 325 6.40 -28.01 13.52
C TRP A 325 5.17 -28.02 14.43
N SER A 326 4.27 -28.98 14.24
CA SER A 326 3.31 -29.34 15.29
C SER A 326 3.99 -30.17 16.37
N LYS A 327 3.40 -30.25 17.57
CA LYS A 327 3.94 -31.09 18.67
C LYS A 327 4.24 -32.52 18.23
N LYS A 328 3.28 -33.18 17.56
CA LYS A 328 3.45 -34.52 16.99
C LYS A 328 4.61 -34.60 16.00
N ARG A 329 4.80 -33.56 15.17
CA ARG A 329 5.91 -33.53 14.22
C ARG A 329 7.25 -33.41 14.94
N VAL A 330 7.35 -32.56 15.96
CA VAL A 330 8.55 -32.44 16.77
C VAL A 330 8.94 -33.78 17.40
N GLU A 331 7.99 -34.48 18.02
CA GLU A 331 8.22 -35.80 18.63
C GLU A 331 8.73 -36.82 17.58
N GLN A 332 8.18 -36.79 16.36
CA GLN A 332 8.68 -37.61 15.25
C GLN A 332 10.10 -37.23 14.83
N LEU A 333 10.41 -35.93 14.74
CA LEU A 333 11.75 -35.46 14.39
C LEU A 333 12.77 -35.88 15.45
N ALA A 334 12.40 -35.81 16.73
CA ALA A 334 13.22 -36.22 17.87
C ALA A 334 13.54 -37.72 17.82
N THR A 335 12.52 -38.57 17.66
CA THR A 335 12.68 -40.02 17.52
C THR A 335 13.57 -40.39 16.32
N ASN A 336 13.47 -39.64 15.23
CA ASN A 336 14.23 -39.89 14.01
C ASN A 336 15.66 -39.33 14.03
N GLY A 337 16.08 -38.66 15.11
CA GLY A 337 17.39 -38.02 15.20
C GLY A 337 17.61 -36.98 14.08
N TYR A 338 16.59 -36.20 13.75
CA TYR A 338 16.60 -35.30 12.61
C TYR A 338 17.66 -34.19 12.73
N ARG A 339 17.75 -33.52 13.88
CA ARG A 339 18.75 -32.48 14.18
C ARG A 339 20.16 -33.01 14.03
N GLU A 340 20.43 -34.17 14.60
CA GLU A 340 21.74 -34.83 14.59
C GLU A 340 22.20 -35.11 13.16
N LYS A 341 21.28 -35.53 12.28
CA LYS A 341 21.56 -35.81 10.88
C LYS A 341 22.03 -34.56 10.13
N TYR A 342 21.33 -33.44 10.24
CA TYR A 342 21.72 -32.24 9.49
C TYR A 342 22.89 -31.48 10.14
N LEU A 343 23.04 -31.52 11.46
CA LEU A 343 24.18 -30.93 12.15
C LEU A 343 25.48 -31.68 11.82
N SER A 344 25.44 -33.01 11.78
CA SER A 344 26.61 -33.83 11.43
C SER A 344 27.01 -33.80 9.95
N ALA A 345 26.05 -33.61 9.04
CA ALA A 345 26.30 -33.60 7.60
C ALA A 345 27.23 -32.46 7.14
N ILE A 346 27.22 -31.32 7.83
CA ILE A 346 28.03 -30.13 7.45
C ILE A 346 29.35 -30.05 8.23
N ALA A 347 29.42 -30.59 9.46
CA ALA A 347 30.69 -30.71 10.18
C ALA A 347 31.75 -31.48 9.36
N LYS A 348 31.33 -32.47 8.55
CA LYS A 348 32.19 -33.20 7.60
C LYS A 348 32.60 -32.38 6.38
N LYS A 349 31.80 -31.39 5.96
CA LYS A 349 32.07 -30.54 4.79
C LYS A 349 33.08 -29.44 5.12
N ASN A 350 33.00 -28.86 6.32
CA ASN A 350 33.95 -27.83 6.76
C ASN A 350 35.34 -28.43 7.09
N SER A 351 35.39 -29.69 7.55
CA SER A 351 36.66 -30.41 7.78
C SER A 351 37.33 -30.92 6.51
N SER A 352 36.64 -30.90 5.35
CA SER A 352 37.21 -31.28 4.05
C SER A 352 37.53 -30.09 3.12
N GLN A 353 37.27 -28.85 3.57
CA GLN A 353 37.64 -27.62 2.86
C GLN A 353 38.83 -26.87 3.47
N ASN A 354 39.42 -27.39 4.55
CA ASN A 354 40.72 -26.96 5.08
C ASN A 354 41.72 -28.13 4.96
N PRO A 355 42.44 -28.28 3.84
CA PRO A 355 43.72 -28.99 3.82
C PRO A 355 44.85 -28.16 4.43
#